data_AF-A0A7J8FSE9-F1
#
_entry.id   AF-A0A7J8FSE9-F1
#
_cell.length_a   1.000
_cell.length_b   1.000
_cell.length_c   1.000
_cell.angle_alpha   90.00
_cell.angle_beta   90.00
_cell.angle_gamma   90.00
#
_symmetry.space_group_name_H-M   'P 1'
#
loop_
_entity.id
_entity.type
_entity.pdbx_description
1 polymer ?
#
loop_
_entity_poly.entity_id
_entity_poly.type
_entity_poly.pdbx_seq_one_letter_code
_entity_poly.pdbx_strand_id
1 'polypeptide(L)'
;MRAGKSKRRNHHPVQHRGLCLAHNEENGIKAFRNIPGITLHNVRKLDMLKLVPGGHVGCVCVWTESVFHKLDGLYGTWHKAASLKSNYNLPMHKVLSADPGRFLKSPEIHKSSSNTQGDSSQSPEGEPTEHLRVLKLHPYAKTMSWNTIFPRPRTTYSGG
;
A
#
# COMPACT_ATOMS: atom_id res chain seq x y z
N MET A 1 29.57 -10.86 5.70
CA MET A 1 30.54 -10.03 6.48
C MET A 1 30.20 -8.56 6.27
N ARG A 2 30.21 -7.72 7.32
CA ARG A 2 29.84 -6.29 7.19
C ARG A 2 30.89 -5.51 6.38
N ALA A 3 30.44 -4.64 5.48
CA ALA A 3 31.32 -3.76 4.73
C ALA A 3 31.83 -2.56 5.58
N GLY A 4 33.01 -2.04 5.22
CA GLY A 4 33.55 -0.78 5.74
C GLY A 4 34.31 -0.88 7.08
N LYS A 5 34.67 0.31 7.61
CA LYS A 5 35.51 0.48 8.81
C LYS A 5 34.88 -0.09 10.09
N SER A 6 33.55 -0.26 10.11
CA SER A 6 32.81 -0.84 11.23
C SER A 6 33.23 -2.28 11.53
N LYS A 7 33.75 -3.00 10.52
CA LYS A 7 34.41 -4.30 10.67
C LYS A 7 35.40 -4.25 11.85
N ARG A 8 36.40 -3.36 11.82
CA ARG A 8 37.43 -3.19 12.87
C ARG A 8 36.90 -2.83 14.28
N ARG A 9 35.61 -2.51 14.43
CA ARG A 9 34.98 -2.12 15.70
C ARG A 9 34.14 -3.24 16.32
N ASN A 10 34.49 -4.51 16.08
CA ASN A 10 33.74 -5.68 16.56
C ASN A 10 32.30 -5.81 16.02
N HIS A 11 31.98 -5.15 14.90
CA HIS A 11 30.69 -5.30 14.19
C HIS A 11 30.84 -6.08 12.87
N HIS A 12 31.64 -7.14 12.90
CA HIS A 12 32.02 -7.93 11.71
C HIS A 12 30.88 -8.80 11.14
N PRO A 13 30.10 -9.56 11.94
CA PRO A 13 28.99 -10.37 11.43
C PRO A 13 27.70 -9.55 11.32
N VAL A 14 27.02 -9.67 10.18
CA VAL A 14 25.62 -9.26 10.02
C VAL A 14 24.83 -10.54 9.82
N GLN A 15 23.76 -10.71 10.59
CA GLN A 15 22.85 -11.84 10.51
C GLN A 15 21.44 -11.29 10.32
N HIS A 16 20.66 -11.97 9.49
CA HIS A 16 19.22 -11.69 9.41
C HIS A 16 18.55 -12.11 10.71
N ARG A 17 17.60 -11.28 11.18
CA ARG A 17 16.73 -11.65 12.30
C ARG A 17 15.67 -12.60 11.76
N GLY A 18 15.46 -13.71 12.46
CA GLY A 18 14.50 -14.76 12.11
C GLY A 18 13.34 -14.77 13.09
N LEU A 19 13.17 -15.89 13.79
CA LEU A 19 12.05 -16.13 14.68
C LEU A 19 12.21 -15.41 16.03
N CYS A 20 11.10 -14.88 16.53
CA CYS A 20 10.99 -14.38 17.89
C CYS A 20 10.24 -15.38 18.77
N LEU A 21 10.89 -15.96 19.78
CA LEU A 21 10.26 -16.89 20.72
C LEU A 21 9.88 -16.16 22.02
N ALA A 22 8.57 -16.11 22.30
CA ALA A 22 8.04 -15.58 23.55
C ALA A 22 7.80 -16.71 24.56
N HIS A 23 8.25 -16.49 25.79
CA HIS A 23 8.17 -17.45 26.87
C HIS A 23 7.82 -16.79 28.21
N ASN A 24 7.26 -17.57 29.13
CA ASN A 24 6.96 -17.13 30.50
C ASN A 24 8.01 -17.62 31.51
N GLU A 25 8.33 -18.91 31.49
CA GLU A 25 9.29 -19.56 32.37
C GLU A 25 10.64 -19.75 31.65
N GLU A 26 11.73 -20.02 32.37
CA GLU A 26 13.07 -20.17 31.76
C GLU A 26 13.45 -21.63 31.45
N ASN A 27 12.55 -22.58 31.70
CA ASN A 27 12.77 -24.00 31.48
C ASN A 27 13.01 -24.29 29.98
N GLY A 28 14.19 -24.80 29.63
CA GLY A 28 14.54 -25.20 28.26
C GLY A 28 14.99 -24.07 27.31
N ILE A 29 15.00 -22.81 27.76
CA ILE A 29 15.19 -21.64 26.87
C ILE A 29 16.64 -21.43 26.46
N LYS A 30 17.56 -21.91 27.29
CA LYS A 30 19.00 -21.89 26.98
C LYS A 30 19.31 -22.64 25.68
N ALA A 31 18.50 -23.65 25.30
CA ALA A 31 18.68 -24.42 24.08
C ALA A 31 18.59 -23.55 22.80
N PHE A 32 17.75 -22.50 22.82
CA PHE A 32 17.52 -21.66 21.64
C PHE A 32 18.51 -20.49 21.50
N ARG A 33 19.37 -20.24 22.51
CA ARG A 33 20.32 -19.10 22.49
C ARG A 33 21.42 -19.23 21.45
N ASN A 34 21.83 -20.46 21.12
CA ASN A 34 22.93 -20.72 20.18
C ASN A 34 22.44 -20.91 18.73
N ILE A 35 21.14 -20.74 18.47
CA ILE A 35 20.60 -20.84 17.12
C ILE A 35 20.63 -19.44 16.48
N PRO A 36 21.35 -19.25 15.37
CA PRO A 36 21.47 -17.94 14.74
C PRO A 36 20.10 -17.44 14.26
N GLY A 37 19.84 -16.15 14.49
CA GLY A 37 18.61 -15.49 14.04
C GLY A 37 17.40 -15.64 14.97
N ILE A 38 17.44 -16.52 15.98
CA ILE A 38 16.35 -16.63 16.97
C ILE A 38 16.53 -15.61 18.09
N THR A 39 15.46 -14.86 18.41
CA THR A 39 15.44 -13.91 19.53
C THR A 39 14.48 -14.37 20.62
N LEU A 40 14.95 -14.35 21.87
CA LEU A 40 14.18 -14.80 23.03
C LEU A 40 13.56 -13.63 23.80
N HIS A 41 12.32 -13.82 24.25
CA HIS A 41 11.50 -12.80 24.88
C HIS A 41 10.71 -13.30 26.08
N ASN A 42 10.81 -12.59 27.19
CA ASN A 42 9.94 -12.83 28.34
C ASN A 42 8.62 -12.05 28.19
N VAL A 43 7.47 -12.69 28.42
CA VAL A 43 6.13 -12.05 28.35
C VAL A 43 6.02 -10.79 29.20
N ARG A 44 6.60 -10.80 30.40
CA ARG A 44 6.52 -9.65 31.33
C ARG A 44 7.34 -8.46 30.84
N LYS A 45 8.34 -8.72 29.99
CA LYS A 45 9.31 -7.73 29.48
C LYS A 45 9.41 -7.86 27.96
N LEU A 46 8.27 -7.74 27.28
CA LEU A 46 8.24 -7.68 25.82
C LEU A 46 8.95 -6.40 25.36
N ASP A 47 9.96 -6.58 24.50
CA ASP A 47 10.80 -5.50 24.00
C ASP A 47 10.43 -5.20 22.55
N MET A 48 10.02 -3.96 22.30
CA MET A 48 9.61 -3.48 21.00
C MET A 48 10.75 -3.56 19.97
N LEU A 49 12.01 -3.35 20.36
CA LEU A 49 13.15 -3.28 19.43
C LEU A 49 13.47 -4.62 18.75
N LYS A 50 13.05 -5.71 19.36
CA LYS A 50 13.26 -7.06 18.83
C LYS A 50 12.00 -7.58 18.12
N LEU A 51 10.80 -7.23 18.59
CA LEU A 51 9.53 -7.47 17.89
C LEU A 51 9.43 -6.68 16.58
N VAL A 52 9.94 -5.46 16.58
CA VAL A 52 9.90 -4.51 15.47
C VAL A 52 11.33 -4.12 15.09
N PRO A 53 12.10 -5.04 14.48
CA PRO A 53 13.48 -4.79 14.12
C PRO A 53 13.58 -3.65 13.09
N GLY A 54 14.28 -2.58 13.44
CA GLY A 54 14.48 -1.44 12.54
C GLY A 54 13.19 -0.71 12.15
N GLY A 55 12.15 -0.77 12.98
CA GLY A 55 10.89 -0.06 12.74
C GLY A 55 9.88 -0.78 11.82
N HIS A 56 10.20 -2.00 11.35
CA HIS A 56 9.30 -2.78 10.51
C HIS A 56 8.41 -3.69 11.36
N VAL A 57 7.09 -3.56 11.20
CA VAL A 57 6.10 -4.40 11.88
C VAL A 57 5.98 -5.74 11.15
N GLY A 58 5.81 -6.85 11.87
CA GLY A 58 5.59 -8.18 11.28
C GLY A 58 6.74 -9.17 11.44
N CYS A 59 7.36 -9.24 12.62
CA CYS A 59 8.27 -10.34 12.94
C CYS A 59 7.48 -11.64 13.16
N VAL A 60 8.00 -12.77 12.66
CA VAL A 60 7.43 -14.09 12.91
C VAL A 60 7.65 -14.47 14.36
N CYS A 61 6.58 -14.44 15.16
CA CYS A 61 6.62 -14.70 16.59
C CYS A 61 6.01 -16.06 16.93
N VAL A 62 6.75 -16.88 17.66
CA VAL A 62 6.30 -18.16 18.21
C VAL A 62 6.01 -17.95 19.69
N TRP A 63 4.82 -18.36 20.11
CA TRP A 63 4.30 -18.13 21.45
C TRP A 63 3.96 -19.48 22.08
N THR A 64 4.43 -19.73 23.31
CA THR A 64 4.01 -20.92 24.05
C THR A 64 2.63 -20.70 24.68
N GLU A 65 1.89 -21.78 24.94
CA GLU A 65 0.55 -21.74 25.55
C GLU A 65 0.50 -20.88 26.82
N SER A 66 1.45 -21.07 27.74
CA SER A 66 1.54 -20.31 28.98
C SER A 66 1.70 -18.79 28.78
N VAL A 67 2.21 -18.36 27.63
CA VAL A 67 2.27 -16.93 27.30
C VAL A 67 0.91 -16.40 26.92
N PHE A 68 0.14 -17.13 26.11
CA PHE A 68 -1.18 -16.68 25.68
C PHE A 68 -2.09 -16.43 26.88
N HIS A 69 -2.09 -17.32 27.87
CA HIS A 69 -2.83 -17.12 29.12
C HIS A 69 -2.36 -15.90 29.90
N LYS A 70 -1.05 -15.62 29.89
CA LYS A 70 -0.48 -14.50 30.64
C LYS A 70 -0.68 -13.15 29.96
N LEU A 71 -0.75 -13.12 28.64
CA LEU A 71 -1.04 -11.90 27.87
C LEU A 71 -2.43 -11.34 28.19
N ASP A 72 -3.44 -12.20 28.34
CA ASP A 72 -4.79 -11.77 28.74
C ASP A 72 -4.77 -11.05 30.09
N GLY A 73 -4.03 -11.56 31.08
CA GLY A 73 -3.86 -10.88 32.37
C GLY A 73 -3.01 -9.60 32.29
N LEU A 74 -2.11 -9.49 31.31
CA LEU A 74 -1.15 -8.39 31.20
C LEU A 74 -1.72 -7.18 30.49
N TYR A 75 -2.50 -7.39 29.44
CA TYR A 75 -3.11 -6.33 28.63
C TYR A 75 -4.62 -6.26 28.75
N GLY A 76 -5.30 -7.35 29.13
CA GLY A 76 -6.75 -7.42 29.20
C GLY A 76 -7.41 -7.46 27.81
N THR A 77 -8.69 -7.11 27.80
CA THR A 77 -9.48 -6.88 26.58
C THR A 77 -10.09 -5.49 26.64
N TRP A 78 -10.76 -5.02 25.57
CA TRP A 78 -11.45 -3.73 25.63
C TRP A 78 -12.52 -3.63 26.74
N HIS A 79 -13.08 -4.77 27.16
CA HIS A 79 -14.09 -4.84 28.22
C HIS A 79 -13.53 -5.15 29.61
N LYS A 80 -12.32 -5.72 29.71
CA LYS A 80 -11.70 -6.17 30.95
C LYS A 80 -10.35 -5.50 31.12
N ALA A 81 -10.21 -4.67 32.16
CA ALA A 81 -8.96 -3.97 32.46
C ALA A 81 -7.79 -4.94 32.73
N ALA A 82 -6.58 -4.48 32.43
CA ALA A 82 -5.35 -5.22 32.71
C ALA A 82 -5.16 -5.46 34.21
N SER A 83 -4.83 -6.70 34.60
CA SER A 83 -4.62 -7.05 36.01
C SER A 83 -3.19 -6.78 36.48
N LEU A 84 -2.20 -7.03 35.61
CA LEU A 84 -0.78 -6.89 35.96
C LEU A 84 -0.22 -5.49 35.72
N LYS A 85 -0.81 -4.74 34.79
CA LYS A 85 -0.34 -3.42 34.39
C LYS A 85 -1.31 -2.36 34.90
N SER A 86 -0.86 -1.54 35.85
CA SER A 86 -1.69 -0.50 36.46
C SER A 86 -2.09 0.56 35.43
N ASN A 87 -3.33 1.02 35.53
CA ASN A 87 -3.90 2.12 34.75
C ASN A 87 -3.69 1.99 33.22
N TYR A 88 -3.72 0.76 32.70
CA TYR A 88 -3.56 0.49 31.28
C TYR A 88 -4.84 -0.12 30.70
N ASN A 89 -5.25 0.38 29.53
CA ASN A 89 -6.31 -0.21 28.70
C ASN A 89 -5.85 -0.22 27.23
N LEU A 90 -6.42 -1.10 26.42
CA LEU A 90 -6.14 -1.16 25.00
C LEU A 90 -6.62 0.12 24.29
N PRO A 91 -5.84 0.66 23.33
CA PRO A 91 -6.31 1.74 22.47
C PRO A 91 -7.59 1.34 21.73
N MET A 92 -8.55 2.27 21.66
CA MET A 92 -9.74 2.08 20.82
C MET A 92 -9.36 2.23 19.35
N HIS A 93 -9.88 1.33 18.52
CA HIS A 93 -9.74 1.45 17.06
C HIS A 93 -10.56 2.65 16.58
N LYS A 94 -10.02 3.41 15.61
CA LYS A 94 -10.76 4.55 15.01
C LYS A 94 -11.84 4.09 14.01
N VAL A 95 -11.60 2.95 13.37
CA VAL A 95 -12.49 2.31 12.40
C VAL A 95 -12.70 0.86 12.82
N LEU A 96 -13.95 0.39 12.81
CA LEU A 96 -14.30 -0.96 13.24
C LEU A 96 -13.85 -2.01 12.21
N SER A 97 -13.97 -1.70 10.92
CA SER A 97 -13.52 -2.55 9.81
C SER A 97 -12.40 -1.84 9.06
N ALA A 98 -11.30 -2.56 8.82
CA ALA A 98 -10.15 -2.06 8.07
C ALA A 98 -10.20 -2.39 6.57
N ASP A 99 -11.31 -2.95 6.07
CA ASP A 99 -11.49 -3.27 4.65
C ASP A 99 -12.35 -2.21 3.95
N PRO A 100 -11.73 -1.17 3.36
CA PRO A 100 -12.46 -0.16 2.61
C PRO A 100 -13.02 -0.71 1.30
N GLY A 101 -12.40 -1.73 0.70
CA GLY A 101 -12.86 -2.31 -0.56
C GLY A 101 -14.21 -2.99 -0.42
N ARG A 102 -14.39 -3.78 0.65
CA ARG A 102 -15.69 -4.35 1.00
C ARG A 102 -16.70 -3.28 1.39
N PHE A 103 -16.29 -2.27 2.13
CA PHE A 103 -17.17 -1.18 2.54
C PHE A 103 -17.71 -0.41 1.33
N LEU A 104 -16.84 0.01 0.42
CA LEU A 104 -17.22 0.71 -0.81
C LEU A 104 -18.10 -0.15 -1.71
N LYS A 105 -17.86 -1.47 -1.73
CA LYS A 105 -18.65 -2.43 -2.50
C LYS A 105 -19.95 -2.87 -1.85
N SER A 106 -20.31 -2.28 -0.71
CA SER A 106 -21.54 -2.63 0.00
C SER A 106 -22.79 -2.12 -0.76
N PRO A 107 -23.91 -2.86 -0.75
CA PRO A 107 -25.12 -2.48 -1.45
C PRO A 107 -25.71 -1.16 -0.93
N GLU A 108 -25.50 -0.84 0.34
CA GLU A 108 -25.96 0.41 0.95
C GLU A 108 -25.30 1.63 0.28
N ILE A 109 -23.99 1.57 0.06
CA ILE A 109 -23.25 2.65 -0.60
C ILE A 109 -23.55 2.67 -2.09
N HIS A 110 -23.50 1.50 -2.75
CA HIS A 110 -23.76 1.40 -4.19
C HIS A 110 -25.16 1.88 -4.59
N LYS A 111 -26.17 1.62 -3.76
CA LYS A 111 -27.54 2.11 -4.01
C LYS A 111 -27.62 3.64 -3.94
N SER A 112 -26.80 4.26 -3.10
CA SER A 112 -26.77 5.71 -2.91
C SER A 112 -25.82 6.45 -3.85
N SER A 113 -24.89 5.74 -4.50
CA SER A 113 -23.89 6.34 -5.38
C SER A 113 -24.47 6.69 -6.75
N SER A 114 -24.20 7.90 -7.24
CA SER A 114 -24.46 8.27 -8.63
C SER A 114 -23.44 7.63 -9.58
N ASN A 115 -23.82 7.40 -10.84
CA ASN A 115 -22.89 6.95 -11.87
C ASN A 115 -21.69 7.88 -11.98
N THR A 116 -20.49 7.30 -11.98
CA THR A 116 -19.25 8.03 -12.24
C THR A 116 -19.25 8.52 -13.69
N GLN A 117 -19.10 9.83 -13.90
CA GLN A 117 -18.81 10.34 -15.24
C GLN A 117 -17.39 9.92 -15.60
N GLY A 118 -17.24 9.21 -16.71
CA GLY A 118 -15.91 8.80 -17.17
C GLY A 118 -15.08 10.04 -17.49
N ASP A 119 -13.85 10.08 -16.99
CA ASP A 119 -12.94 11.18 -17.27
C ASP A 119 -12.72 11.29 -18.78
N SER A 120 -13.18 12.39 -19.38
CA SER A 120 -12.89 12.69 -20.77
C SER A 120 -11.42 13.12 -20.85
N SER A 121 -10.54 12.20 -21.23
CA SER A 121 -9.15 12.55 -21.53
C SER A 121 -9.12 13.58 -22.65
N GLN A 122 -8.54 14.76 -22.39
CA GLN A 122 -8.35 15.78 -23.41
C GLN A 122 -7.40 15.21 -24.49
N SER A 123 -7.92 15.08 -25.70
CA SER A 123 -7.08 14.76 -26.85
C SER A 123 -6.16 15.95 -27.13
N PRO A 124 -4.89 15.74 -27.48
CA PRO A 124 -4.00 16.83 -27.84
C PRO A 124 -4.64 17.64 -28.97
N GLU A 125 -4.82 18.93 -28.70
CA GLU A 125 -5.29 19.92 -29.67
C GLU A 125 -4.18 20.06 -30.72
N GLY A 126 -4.39 19.37 -31.83
CA GLY A 126 -3.50 19.48 -32.99
C GLY A 126 -3.96 20.63 -33.87
N GLU A 127 -3.02 21.32 -34.49
CA GLU A 127 -3.30 22.45 -35.37
C GLU A 127 -4.38 22.09 -36.41
N PRO A 128 -5.43 22.93 -36.57
CA PRO A 128 -6.60 22.61 -37.39
C PRO A 128 -6.32 22.45 -38.89
N THR A 129 -5.16 22.86 -39.37
CA THR A 129 -4.89 23.06 -40.80
C THR A 129 -4.06 21.94 -41.44
N GLU A 130 -3.27 21.19 -40.66
CA GLU A 130 -2.25 20.29 -41.24
C GLU A 130 -2.63 18.81 -41.20
N HIS A 131 -3.57 18.41 -40.36
CA HIS A 131 -3.89 17.00 -40.14
C HIS A 131 -5.23 16.60 -40.76
N LEU A 132 -5.40 15.32 -41.13
CA LEU A 132 -6.69 14.71 -41.55
C LEU A 132 -7.86 14.93 -40.54
N ARG A 133 -7.58 15.49 -39.36
CA ARG A 133 -8.57 15.92 -38.35
C ARG A 133 -9.51 17.01 -38.85
N VAL A 134 -9.11 17.83 -39.84
CA VAL A 134 -10.01 18.86 -40.44
C VAL A 134 -11.29 18.23 -40.96
N LEU A 135 -11.19 17.02 -41.53
CA LEU A 135 -12.33 16.27 -42.08
C LEU A 135 -13.31 15.82 -41.00
N LYS A 136 -12.83 15.65 -39.76
CA LYS A 136 -13.64 15.28 -38.59
C LYS A 136 -14.33 16.50 -37.97
N LEU A 137 -13.74 17.69 -38.13
CA LEU A 137 -14.27 18.97 -37.65
C LEU A 137 -15.26 19.60 -38.63
N HIS A 138 -14.98 19.52 -39.94
CA HIS A 138 -15.77 20.20 -40.96
C HIS A 138 -16.02 19.30 -42.18
N PRO A 139 -17.26 18.81 -42.38
CA PRO A 139 -17.58 17.84 -43.44
C PRO A 139 -17.35 18.38 -44.87
N TYR A 140 -17.48 19.69 -45.08
CA TYR A 140 -17.27 20.34 -46.39
C TYR A 140 -15.78 20.63 -46.70
N ALA A 141 -14.86 20.37 -45.76
CA ALA A 141 -13.43 20.56 -45.99
C ALA A 141 -12.89 19.64 -47.12
N LYS A 142 -13.45 18.43 -47.26
CA LYS A 142 -13.09 17.48 -48.32
C LYS A 142 -13.47 18.00 -49.71
N THR A 143 -14.65 18.60 -49.83
CA THR A 143 -15.17 19.13 -51.10
C THR A 143 -14.43 20.40 -51.50
N MET A 144 -14.07 21.26 -50.55
CA MET A 144 -13.24 22.44 -50.82
C MET A 144 -11.86 22.04 -51.36
N SER A 145 -11.16 21.08 -50.73
CA SER A 145 -9.85 20.64 -51.23
C SER A 145 -9.94 20.03 -52.62
N TRP A 146 -10.98 19.22 -52.88
CA TRP A 146 -11.25 18.63 -54.18
C TRP A 146 -11.46 19.68 -55.29
N ASN A 147 -12.26 20.72 -55.03
CA ASN A 147 -12.53 21.78 -56.02
C ASN A 147 -11.29 22.65 -56.31
N THR A 148 -10.36 22.76 -55.37
CA THR A 148 -9.09 23.49 -55.56
C THR A 148 -8.10 22.67 -56.39
N ILE A 149 -8.00 21.35 -56.16
CA ILE A 149 -7.11 20.46 -56.91
C ILE A 149 -7.62 20.27 -58.34
N PHE A 150 -8.93 20.17 -58.51
CA PHE A 150 -9.60 20.03 -59.81
C PHE A 150 -10.56 21.19 -60.04
N PRO A 151 -10.04 22.40 -60.35
CA PRO A 151 -10.90 23.54 -60.62
C PRO A 151 -11.69 23.30 -61.90
N ARG A 152 -12.99 23.56 -61.84
CA ARG A 152 -13.83 23.56 -63.04
C ARG A 152 -13.28 24.60 -64.02
N PRO A 153 -13.22 24.30 -65.33
CA PRO A 153 -12.70 25.25 -66.32
C PRO A 153 -13.50 26.55 -66.24
N ARG A 154 -12.79 27.68 -66.04
CA ARG A 154 -13.42 29.01 -66.12
C ARG A 154 -13.81 29.24 -67.57
N THR A 155 -15.11 29.25 -67.85
CA THR A 155 -15.62 29.73 -69.13
C THR A 155 -15.42 31.25 -69.18
N THR A 156 -14.37 31.71 -69.85
CA THR A 156 -14.21 33.12 -70.20
C THR A 156 -15.21 33.43 -71.31
N TYR A 157 -16.35 34.01 -70.94
CA TYR A 157 -17.23 34.65 -71.92
C TYR A 157 -16.58 35.99 -72.31
N SER A 158 -15.91 36.05 -73.47
CA SER A 158 -15.55 37.31 -74.11
C SER A 158 -16.83 37.90 -74.71
N GLY A 159 -17.42 38.88 -74.04
CA GLY A 159 -18.47 39.70 -74.63
C GLY A 159 -17.92 40.50 -75.80
N GLY A 160 -18.64 40.47 -76.93
CA GLY A 160 -18.39 41.29 -78.12
C GLY A 160 -18.96 42.69 -78.00
#